data_AF-A0A9X1UP36-F1
#
_entry.id   AF-A0A9X1UP36-F1
#
_cell.length_a   1.000
_cell.length_b   1.000
_cell.length_c   1.000
_cell.angle_alpha   90.00
_cell.angle_beta   90.00
_cell.angle_gamma   90.00
#
_symmetry.space_group_name_H-M   'P 1'
#
loop_
_entity.id
_entity.type
_entity.pdbx_description
1 polymer ?
#
loop_
_entity_poly.entity_id
_entity_poly.type
_entity_poly.pdbx_seq_one_letter_code
_entity_poly.pdbx_strand_id
1 'polypeptide(L)'
;MDSLKLEIKRLLIDALDLEHLTPADIDDDAPLFDTDGVGLDSIDALEIGIVLRQHYQLTISADDESVRGYFRSISTLATFVANNRNDSNGNNSNNDSKTLETTAGKGE
;
A
#
# COMPACT_ATOMS: atom_id res chain seq x y z
N MET A 1 -8.90 11.98 6.32
CA MET A 1 -7.64 11.23 6.48
C MET A 1 -7.96 9.76 6.43
N ASP A 2 -7.39 9.01 5.48
CA ASP A 2 -7.45 7.56 5.48
C ASP A 2 -6.77 7.02 6.75
N SER A 3 -7.53 6.35 7.61
CA SER A 3 -7.02 5.84 8.90
C SER A 3 -5.76 4.98 8.74
N LEU A 4 -5.66 4.24 7.63
CA LEU A 4 -4.50 3.43 7.28
C LEU A 4 -3.24 4.28 6.96
N LYS A 5 -3.39 5.38 6.21
CA LYS A 5 -2.26 6.29 5.94
C LYS A 5 -1.72 6.88 7.24
N LEU A 6 -2.60 7.28 8.16
CA LEU A 6 -2.19 7.81 9.47
C LEU A 6 -1.47 6.77 10.32
N GLU A 7 -1.94 5.52 10.29
CA GLU A 7 -1.29 4.39 10.97
C GLU A 7 0.11 4.14 10.42
N ILE A 8 0.25 4.07 9.09
CA ILE A 8 1.54 3.87 8.42
C ILE A 8 2.51 5.02 8.72
N LYS A 9 2.05 6.28 8.70
CA LYS A 9 2.90 7.43 9.05
C LYS A 9 3.44 7.34 10.48
N ARG A 10 2.59 6.97 11.43
CA ARG A 10 3.01 6.78 12.83
C ARG A 10 4.00 5.62 12.97
N LEU A 11 3.73 4.52 12.28
CA LEU A 11 4.60 3.36 12.26
C LEU A 11 5.99 3.70 11.69
N LEU A 12 6.05 4.49 10.62
CA LEU A 12 7.32 4.95 10.06
C LEU A 12 8.07 5.85 11.02
N ILE A 13 7.39 6.80 11.66
CA ILE A 13 8.02 7.72 12.63
C ILE A 13 8.63 6.95 13.80
N ASP A 14 7.90 5.96 14.32
CA ASP A 14 8.36 5.11 15.42
C ASP A 14 9.51 4.17 15.00
N ALA A 15 9.38 3.54 13.83
CA ALA A 15 10.37 2.59 13.32
C ALA A 15 11.70 3.24 12.95
N LEU A 16 11.68 4.47 12.46
CA LEU A 16 12.84 5.18 11.93
C LEU A 16 13.35 6.29 12.88
N ASP A 17 12.84 6.34 14.11
CA ASP A 17 13.22 7.33 15.12
C ASP A 17 13.08 8.79 14.62
N LEU A 18 12.05 9.06 13.80
CA LEU A 18 11.78 10.39 13.23
C LEU A 18 11.02 11.27 14.23
N GLU A 19 11.45 11.33 15.48
CA GLU A 19 10.78 12.04 16.59
C GLU A 19 10.56 13.53 16.31
N HIS A 20 11.32 14.10 15.37
CA HIS A 20 11.22 15.48 14.93
C HIS A 20 10.08 15.74 13.93
N LEU A 21 9.45 14.70 13.38
CA LEU A 21 8.35 14.78 12.43
C LEU A 21 7.03 14.34 13.05
N THR A 22 5.93 14.93 12.61
CA THR A 22 4.59 14.44 12.91
C THR A 22 3.95 13.80 11.67
N PRO A 23 2.90 12.97 11.82
CA PRO A 23 2.16 12.45 10.68
C PRO A 23 1.54 13.52 9.77
N ALA A 24 1.45 14.77 10.23
CA ALA A 24 0.98 15.90 9.45
C ALA A 24 2.10 16.53 8.60
N ASP A 25 3.36 16.38 8.99
CA ASP A 25 4.53 16.88 8.24
C ASP A 25 4.89 15.99 7.04
N ILE A 26 4.50 14.72 7.10
CA ILE A 26 4.72 13.76 6.01
C ILE A 26 3.55 13.87 5.03
N ASP A 27 3.80 14.33 3.81
CA ASP A 27 2.79 14.33 2.74
C ASP A 27 2.54 12.90 2.22
N ASP A 28 1.30 12.60 1.81
CA ASP A 28 0.95 11.25 1.41
C ASP A 28 1.39 10.85 -0.01
N ASP A 29 1.59 11.81 -0.90
CA ASP A 29 2.05 11.58 -2.27
C ASP A 29 3.52 11.95 -2.50
N ALA A 30 4.15 12.58 -1.50
CA ALA A 30 5.58 12.89 -1.53
C ALA A 30 6.46 11.63 -1.57
N PRO A 31 7.60 11.69 -2.28
CA PRO A 31 8.58 10.60 -2.32
C PRO A 31 9.27 10.41 -0.97
N LEU A 32 9.28 9.19 -0.44
CA LEU A 32 9.89 8.91 0.88
C LEU A 32 11.42 9.03 0.90
N PHE A 33 12.08 8.64 -0.19
CA PHE A 33 13.55 8.58 -0.29
C PHE A 33 14.18 9.78 -0.96
N ASP A 34 13.38 10.78 -1.34
CA ASP A 34 13.90 11.99 -1.97
C ASP A 34 13.96 13.14 -0.95
N THR A 35 14.86 14.08 -1.19
CA THR A 35 15.02 15.30 -0.38
C THR A 35 13.81 16.22 -0.42
N ASP A 36 12.99 16.11 -1.47
CA ASP A 36 11.71 16.84 -1.59
C ASP A 36 10.59 16.23 -0.71
N GLY A 37 10.81 15.04 -0.13
CA GLY A 37 9.91 14.40 0.82
C GLY A 37 10.58 14.15 2.18
N VAL A 38 10.57 12.89 2.65
CA VAL A 38 11.09 12.56 3.99
C VAL A 38 12.62 12.46 3.99
N GLY A 39 13.24 12.19 2.83
CA GLY A 39 14.70 12.12 2.70
C GLY A 39 15.32 10.86 3.31
N LEU A 40 14.59 9.74 3.32
CA LEU A 40 15.05 8.46 3.86
C LEU A 40 16.19 7.86 3.04
N ASP A 41 17.08 7.14 3.71
CA ASP A 41 18.17 6.43 3.05
C ASP A 41 17.85 4.94 2.80
N SER A 42 18.82 4.22 2.24
CA SER A 42 18.64 2.82 1.85
C SER A 42 18.54 1.86 3.03
N ILE A 43 19.04 2.24 4.21
CA ILE A 43 18.92 1.49 5.46
C ILE A 43 17.48 1.62 5.97
N ASP A 44 16.94 2.84 5.98
CA ASP A 44 15.56 3.11 6.37
C ASP A 44 14.57 2.33 5.49
N ALA A 45 14.83 2.27 4.18
CA ALA A 45 14.00 1.51 3.23
C ALA A 45 13.86 0.03 3.64
N LEU A 46 14.97 -0.57 4.08
CA LEU A 46 15.02 -1.95 4.52
C LEU A 46 14.24 -2.13 5.83
N GLU A 47 14.41 -1.21 6.77
CA GLU A 47 13.72 -1.22 8.05
C GLU A 47 12.20 -1.10 7.87
N ILE A 48 11.73 -0.16 7.04
CA ILE A 48 10.31 -0.04 6.67
C ILE A 48 9.78 -1.37 6.13
N GLY A 49 10.52 -2.02 5.22
CA GLY A 49 10.08 -3.28 4.65
C GLY A 49 10.04 -4.43 5.65
N ILE A 50 10.90 -4.42 6.66
CA ILE A 50 10.89 -5.38 7.76
C ILE A 50 9.70 -5.12 8.69
N VAL A 51 9.48 -3.86 9.07
CA VAL A 51 8.40 -3.46 10.00
C VAL A 51 7.03 -3.68 9.38
N LEU A 52 6.82 -3.32 8.12
CA LEU A 52 5.54 -3.55 7.43
C LEU A 52 5.21 -5.04 7.30
N ARG A 53 6.21 -5.88 6.99
CA ARG A 53 6.04 -7.34 6.97
C ARG A 53 5.63 -7.88 8.33
N GLN A 54 6.27 -7.41 9.40
CA GLN A 54 5.97 -7.87 10.75
C GLN A 54 4.63 -7.36 11.27
N HIS A 55 4.29 -6.08 11.08
CA HIS A 55 3.06 -5.48 11.57
C HIS A 55 1.81 -5.94 10.82
N TYR A 56 1.91 -6.09 9.49
CA TYR A 56 0.77 -6.41 8.64
C TYR A 56 0.80 -7.84 8.08
N GLN A 57 1.76 -8.67 8.51
CA GLN A 57 1.97 -10.04 7.99
C GLN A 57 2.04 -10.10 6.44
N LEU A 58 2.69 -9.12 5.83
CA LEU A 58 2.80 -9.02 4.36
C LEU A 58 3.86 -9.97 3.83
N THR A 59 3.62 -10.51 2.63
CA THR A 59 4.63 -11.22 1.86
C THR A 59 5.23 -10.25 0.83
N ILE A 60 6.46 -9.79 1.07
CA ILE A 60 7.19 -8.91 0.15
C ILE A 60 8.27 -9.74 -0.55
N SER A 61 8.06 -10.01 -1.84
CA SER A 61 9.04 -10.69 -2.70
C SER A 61 10.04 -9.67 -3.23
N ALA A 62 11.33 -9.88 -2.93
CA ALA A 62 12.40 -8.96 -3.38
C ALA A 62 12.60 -8.91 -4.91
N ASP A 63 12.11 -9.94 -5.63
CA ASP A 63 12.15 -10.04 -7.09
C ASP A 63 11.00 -9.27 -7.77
N ASP A 64 9.99 -8.84 -7.00
CA ASP A 64 8.83 -8.17 -7.55
C ASP A 64 9.11 -6.67 -7.75
N GLU A 65 9.24 -6.25 -9.01
CA GLU A 65 9.48 -4.84 -9.36
C GLU A 65 8.37 -3.90 -8.84
N SER A 66 7.16 -4.43 -8.65
CA SER A 66 6.02 -3.66 -8.11
C SER A 66 6.27 -3.26 -6.66
N VAL A 67 7.04 -4.05 -5.91
CA VAL A 67 7.43 -3.70 -4.53
C VAL A 67 8.16 -2.37 -4.49
N ARG A 68 9.05 -2.09 -5.45
CA ARG A 68 9.71 -0.77 -5.50
C ARG A 68 8.72 0.37 -5.71
N GLY A 69 7.69 0.15 -6.52
CA GLY A 69 6.61 1.11 -6.72
C GLY A 69 5.80 1.38 -5.46
N TYR A 70 5.58 0.37 -4.62
CA TYR A 70 4.82 0.50 -3.38
C TYR A 70 5.55 1.32 -2.31
N PHE A 71 6.88 1.32 -2.29
CA PHE A 71 7.69 2.07 -1.34
C PHE A 71 7.92 3.53 -1.74
N ARG A 72 7.29 4.01 -2.82
CA ARG A 72 7.49 5.38 -3.32
C ARG A 72 6.93 6.44 -2.35
N SER A 73 5.70 6.28 -1.87
CA SER A 73 4.99 7.24 -1.03
C SER A 73 4.07 6.55 -0.01
N ILE A 74 3.53 7.31 0.95
CA ILE A 74 2.57 6.76 1.92
C ILE A 74 1.30 6.25 1.21
N SER A 75 0.84 6.94 0.16
CA SER A 75 -0.31 6.53 -0.64
C SER A 75 -0.10 5.15 -1.28
N THR A 76 1.08 4.88 -1.82
CA THR A 76 1.39 3.57 -2.42
C THR A 76 1.57 2.48 -1.37
N LEU A 77 2.17 2.79 -0.22
CA LEU A 77 2.26 1.87 0.91
C LEU A 77 0.87 1.50 1.46
N ALA A 78 -0.01 2.48 1.65
CA ALA A 78 -1.36 2.25 2.12
C ALA A 78 -2.15 1.37 1.14
N THR A 79 -1.97 1.58 -0.16
CA THR A 79 -2.57 0.73 -1.20
C THR A 79 -2.06 -0.71 -1.11
N PHE A 80 -0.74 -0.90 -0.94
CA PHE A 80 -0.14 -2.22 -0.78
C PHE A 80 -0.69 -2.97 0.43
N VAL A 81 -0.73 -2.31 1.59
CA VAL A 81 -1.26 -2.88 2.83
C VAL A 81 -2.74 -3.19 2.68
N ALA A 82 -3.53 -2.28 2.12
CA ALA A 82 -4.96 -2.47 1.91
C ALA A 82 -5.24 -3.70 1.01
N ASN A 83 -4.51 -3.85 -0.09
CA ASN A 83 -4.68 -5.00 -1.00
C ASN A 83 -4.39 -6.33 -0.30
N ASN A 84 -3.31 -6.42 0.48
CA ASN A 84 -2.95 -7.63 1.21
C ASN A 84 -3.90 -7.93 2.40
N ARG A 85 -4.47 -6.90 3.03
CA ARG A 85 -5.44 -7.05 4.12
C ARG A 85 -6.79 -7.58 3.62
N ASN A 86 -7.17 -7.23 2.38
CA ASN A 86 -8.35 -7.79 1.71
C ASN A 86 -8.12 -9.23 1.26
N ASP A 87 -6.91 -9.59 0.82
CA ASP A 87 -6.56 -10.97 0.48
C ASP A 87 -6.65 -11.92 1.69
N SER A 88 -6.24 -11.42 2.87
CA SER A 88 -6.35 -12.16 4.14
C SER A 88 -7.78 -12.24 4.70
N ASN A 89 -8.74 -11.48 4.15
CA ASN A 89 -10.14 -11.40 4.58
C ASN A 89 -11.08 -11.42 3.35
N GLY A 90 -10.93 -12.43 2.50
CA GLY A 90 -11.61 -12.55 1.22
C GLY A 90 -12.32 -13.89 1.00
N ASN A 91 -12.99 -14.41 2.02
CA ASN A 91 -13.99 -15.46 1.81
C ASN A 91 -15.34 -14.79 1.46
N ASN A 92 -15.79 -15.01 0.22
CA ASN A 92 -17.14 -14.76 -0.30
C ASN A 92 -17.58 -13.30 -0.63
N SER A 93 -17.46 -12.94 -1.92
CA SER A 93 -18.55 -12.26 -2.62
C SER A 93 -18.86 -13.01 -3.91
N ASN A 94 -19.77 -13.97 -3.78
CA ASN A 94 -20.48 -14.59 -4.90
C ASN A 94 -21.24 -13.56 -5.74
N ASN A 95 -21.30 -13.87 -7.04
CA ASN A 95 -22.28 -13.43 -8.05
C ASN A 95 -22.18 -11.99 -8.57
N ASP A 96 -21.52 -11.86 -9.73
CA ASP A 96 -22.16 -11.22 -10.89
C ASP A 96 -22.02 -12.13 -12.12
N SER A 97 -22.68 -13.29 -12.03
CA SER A 97 -23.09 -14.07 -13.19
C SER A 97 -24.19 -13.28 -13.90
N LYS A 98 -23.83 -12.42 -14.86
CA LYS A 98 -24.78 -11.93 -15.86
C LYS A 98 -24.55 -12.64 -17.19
N THR A 99 -24.84 -13.94 -17.18
CA THR A 99 -25.29 -14.65 -18.37
C THR A 99 -26.78 -14.32 -18.58
N LEU A 100 -27.08 -13.49 -19.57
CA LEU A 100 -28.39 -13.41 -20.22
C LEU A 100 -28.08 -13.27 -21.71
N GLU A 101 -28.04 -14.39 -22.44
CA GLU A 101 -29.19 -14.95 -23.15
C GLU A 101 -29.43 -14.22 -24.48
N THR A 102 -28.96 -14.87 -25.53
CA THR A 102 -29.57 -15.05 -26.86
C THR A 102 -30.85 -14.26 -27.15
N THR A 103 -30.82 -13.39 -28.15
CA THR A 103 -31.93 -13.35 -29.13
C THR A 103 -31.39 -13.17 -30.54
N ALA A 104 -31.81 -14.10 -31.40
CA ALA A 104 -31.66 -14.06 -32.84
C ALA A 104 -32.68 -13.11 -33.50
N GLY A 105 -32.43 -12.78 -34.78
CA GLY A 105 -33.36 -12.08 -35.69
C GLY A 105 -32.97 -10.62 -35.91
N LYS A 106 -32.98 -10.04 -37.10
CA LYS A 106 -33.55 -10.36 -38.42
C LYS A 106 -32.92 -9.32 -39.36
N GLY A 107 -32.26 -9.70 -40.46
CA GLY A 107 -32.92 -9.70 -41.76
C GLY A 107 -33.50 -8.33 -42.10
N GLU A 108 -32.76 -7.53 -42.90
CA GLU A 108 -33.20 -6.72 -44.06
C GLU A 108 -32.01 -5.95 -44.65
#